data_AF-A0A378VVP1-F1
#
_entry.id   AF-A0A378VVP1-F1
#
_cell.length_a   1.000
_cell.length_b   1.000
_cell.length_c   1.000
_cell.angle_alpha   90.00
_cell.angle_beta   90.00
_cell.angle_gamma   90.00
#
_symmetry.space_group_name_H-M   'P 1'
#
loop_
_entity.id
_entity.type
_entity.pdbx_description
1 polymer ?
#
loop_
_entity_poly.entity_id
_entity_poly.type
_entity_poly.pdbx_seq_one_letter_code
_entity_poly.pdbx_strand_id
1 'polypeptide(L)'
;MKSPDSNDYTGARGSRFHLFPASALFKAKPKWVMAAELVETTRLYARDVAVIQPEWIEQEAPHLVRYHYFEPHWEQKRGEVVASERVTFYGLTVLPRRPVSYGKVAPEEAREIFIRSALVAQEYDLKADFLSTTKS
;
A
#
# COMPACT_ATOMS: atom_id res chain seq x y z
N MET A 1 -11.92 -2.87 9.25
CA MET A 1 -12.27 -3.03 7.81
C MET A 1 -13.32 -4.12 7.69
N LYS A 2 -14.44 -3.84 7.01
CA LYS A 2 -15.51 -4.83 6.80
C LYS A 2 -15.00 -5.99 5.93
N SER A 3 -15.31 -7.22 6.33
CA SER A 3 -14.98 -8.40 5.54
C SER A 3 -15.82 -8.48 4.25
N PRO A 4 -15.29 -9.02 3.14
CA PRO A 4 -16.05 -9.17 1.89
C PRO A 4 -17.23 -10.13 2.02
N ASP A 5 -17.04 -11.22 2.76
CA ASP A 5 -17.94 -12.39 2.75
C ASP A 5 -18.90 -12.44 3.95
N SER A 6 -18.82 -11.46 4.86
CA SER A 6 -19.49 -11.51 6.14
C SER A 6 -19.80 -10.13 6.72
N ASN A 7 -20.71 -10.10 7.71
CA ASN A 7 -21.07 -8.89 8.44
C ASN A 7 -20.12 -8.59 9.62
N ASP A 8 -18.95 -9.22 9.67
CA ASP A 8 -17.90 -8.95 10.64
C ASP A 8 -16.88 -7.95 10.06
N TYR A 9 -16.08 -7.41 10.98
CA TYR A 9 -15.02 -6.48 10.70
C TYR A 9 -13.72 -7.09 11.17
N THR A 10 -12.69 -6.97 10.34
CA THR A 10 -11.32 -7.25 10.73
C THR A 10 -10.69 -5.98 11.29
N GLY A 11 -10.19 -6.08 12.52
CA GLY A 11 -9.45 -5.03 13.23
C GLY A 11 -7.94 -5.20 13.13
N ALA A 12 -7.23 -4.28 13.77
CA ALA A 12 -5.78 -4.36 13.92
C ALA A 12 -5.38 -5.69 14.60
N ARG A 13 -4.26 -6.27 14.16
CA ARG A 13 -3.69 -7.52 14.68
C ARG A 13 -4.61 -8.74 14.52
N GLY A 14 -5.50 -8.72 13.52
CA GLY A 14 -6.31 -9.87 13.14
C GLY A 14 -7.56 -10.10 13.99
N SER A 15 -7.93 -9.16 14.87
CA SER A 15 -9.18 -9.25 15.64
C SER A 15 -10.39 -9.26 14.71
N ARG A 16 -11.43 -10.00 15.08
CA ARG A 16 -12.72 -10.01 14.36
C ARG A 16 -13.82 -9.53 15.30
N PHE A 17 -14.57 -8.54 14.87
CA PHE A 17 -15.61 -7.92 15.70
C PHE A 17 -16.85 -7.57 14.87
N HIS A 18 -17.96 -7.30 15.55
CA HIS A 18 -19.18 -6.79 14.95
C HIS A 18 -19.48 -5.37 15.44
N LEU A 19 -20.21 -4.57 14.66
CA LEU A 19 -20.75 -3.33 15.19
C LEU A 19 -21.82 -3.63 16.24
N PHE A 20 -21.83 -2.88 17.33
CA PHE A 20 -22.87 -2.98 18.34
C PHE A 20 -24.26 -2.72 17.71
N PRO A 21 -25.31 -3.51 17.99
CA PRO A 21 -26.63 -3.36 17.36
C PRO A 21 -27.26 -1.98 17.50
N ALA A 22 -27.01 -1.28 18.62
CA ALA A 22 -27.51 0.06 18.86
C ALA A 22 -26.65 1.18 18.24
N SER A 23 -25.54 0.85 17.57
CA SER A 23 -24.73 1.84 16.87
C SER A 23 -25.49 2.46 15.71
N ALA A 24 -25.38 3.78 15.52
CA ALA A 24 -25.91 4.47 14.36
C ALA A 24 -25.39 3.90 13.03
N LEU A 25 -24.19 3.29 13.04
CA LEU A 25 -23.55 2.72 11.85
C LEU A 25 -23.95 1.25 11.59
N PHE A 26 -24.76 0.64 12.46
CA PHE A 26 -25.12 -0.79 12.37
C PHE A 26 -25.82 -1.13 11.05
N LYS A 27 -26.70 -0.24 10.56
CA LYS A 27 -27.39 -0.41 9.27
C LYS A 27 -26.52 0.00 8.08
N ALA A 28 -25.80 1.12 8.19
CA ALA A 28 -24.98 1.66 7.10
C ALA A 28 -23.81 0.73 6.71
N LYS A 29 -23.24 0.01 7.69
CA LYS A 29 -22.14 -0.95 7.51
C LYS A 29 -21.01 -0.42 6.61
N PRO A 30 -20.41 0.73 6.95
CA PRO A 30 -19.31 1.33 6.21
C PRO A 30 -18.11 0.39 6.09
N LYS A 31 -17.32 0.53 5.02
CA LYS A 31 -16.14 -0.34 4.78
C LYS A 31 -15.05 -0.16 5.83
N TRP A 32 -14.85 1.07 6.28
CA TRP A 32 -13.82 1.43 7.26
C TRP A 32 -14.46 2.14 8.45
N VAL A 33 -14.03 1.72 9.63
CA VAL A 33 -14.47 2.28 10.90
C VAL A 33 -13.31 2.34 11.88
N MET A 34 -13.34 3.33 12.75
CA MET A 34 -12.58 3.36 13.99
C MET A 34 -13.55 3.08 15.14
N ALA A 35 -13.16 2.20 16.06
CA ALA A 35 -13.89 1.95 17.30
C ALA A 35 -13.05 2.47 18.46
N ALA A 36 -13.67 3.16 19.42
CA ALA A 36 -12.97 3.59 20.63
C ALA A 36 -12.68 2.38 21.55
N GLU A 37 -13.59 1.41 21.57
CA GLU A 37 -13.46 0.21 22.40
C GLU A 37 -14.06 -1.04 21.75
N LEU A 38 -13.52 -2.19 22.15
CA LEU A 38 -14.04 -3.51 21.83
C LEU A 38 -14.49 -4.17 23.14
N VAL A 39 -15.76 -4.55 23.22
CA VAL A 39 -16.36 -5.16 24.41
C VAL A 39 -16.78 -6.59 24.09
N GLU A 40 -16.29 -7.53 24.88
CA GLU A 40 -16.63 -8.94 24.76
C GLU A 40 -17.86 -9.28 25.61
N THR A 41 -18.90 -9.79 24.96
CA THR A 41 -20.12 -10.29 25.63
C THR A 41 -20.44 -11.70 25.14
N THR A 42 -21.42 -11.85 24.24
CA THR A 42 -21.66 -13.09 23.47
C THR A 42 -20.79 -13.17 22.22
N ARG A 43 -20.39 -12.01 21.69
CA ARG A 43 -19.40 -11.81 20.63
C ARG A 43 -18.59 -10.56 20.97
N LEU A 44 -17.48 -10.36 20.25
CA LEU A 44 -16.72 -9.12 20.34
C LEU A 44 -17.45 -8.01 19.57
N TYR A 45 -17.86 -6.96 20.28
CA TYR A 45 -18.57 -5.83 19.70
C TYR A 45 -17.76 -4.54 19.78
N ALA A 46 -17.76 -3.78 18.69
CA ALA A 46 -17.23 -2.42 18.66
C ALA A 46 -18.28 -1.41 19.13
N ARG A 47 -17.89 -0.56 20.08
CA ARG A 47 -18.68 0.58 20.57
C ARG A 47 -17.98 1.90 20.25
N ASP A 48 -18.75 2.99 20.27
CA ASP A 48 -18.30 4.34 19.95
C ASP A 48 -17.52 4.38 18.63
N VAL A 49 -18.26 4.06 17.56
CA VAL A 49 -17.71 3.79 16.24
C VAL A 49 -17.92 4.99 15.33
N ALA A 50 -16.86 5.40 14.63
CA ALA A 50 -16.89 6.46 13.62
C ALA A 50 -16.47 5.92 12.24
N VAL A 51 -17.03 6.52 11.18
CA VAL A 51 -16.57 6.28 9.80
C VAL A 51 -15.23 6.96 9.61
N ILE A 52 -14.27 6.26 9.01
CA ILE A 52 -12.99 6.85 8.62
C ILE A 52 -12.67 6.51 7.18
N GLN A 53 -11.78 7.30 6.58
CA GLN A 53 -11.12 6.94 5.33
C GLN A 53 -9.74 6.34 5.63
N PRO A 54 -9.31 5.28 4.90
CA PRO A 54 -8.03 4.63 5.14
C PRO A 54 -6.83 5.59 4.98
N GLU A 55 -6.88 6.51 4.03
CA GLU A 55 -5.83 7.51 3.78
C GLU A 55 -5.48 8.37 5.00
N TRP A 56 -6.45 8.61 5.90
CA TRP A 56 -6.20 9.38 7.13
C TRP A 56 -5.23 8.64 8.06
N ILE A 57 -5.19 7.31 8.03
CA ILE A 57 -4.28 6.51 8.87
C ILE A 57 -2.82 6.80 8.49
N GLU A 58 -2.53 6.89 7.19
CA GLU A 58 -1.19 7.20 6.71
C GLU A 58 -0.78 8.63 7.08
N GLN A 59 -1.70 9.59 7.00
CA GLN A 59 -1.45 11.00 7.30
C GLN A 59 -1.26 11.27 8.79
N GLU A 60 -2.14 10.75 9.64
CA GLU A 60 -2.17 11.04 11.08
C GLU A 60 -1.20 10.16 11.87
N ALA A 61 -0.90 8.95 11.38
CA ALA A 61 -0.05 7.98 12.09
C ALA A 61 1.00 7.31 11.18
N PRO A 62 1.89 8.08 10.52
CA PRO A 62 2.89 7.55 9.60
C PRO A 62 3.89 6.59 10.27
N HIS A 63 4.11 6.74 11.58
CA HIS A 63 5.02 5.90 12.36
C HIS A 63 4.43 4.50 12.69
N LEU A 64 3.11 4.32 12.55
CA LEU A 64 2.43 3.06 12.82
C LEU A 64 2.20 2.23 11.55
N VAL A 65 2.35 2.84 10.38
CA VAL A 65 2.23 2.11 9.12
C VAL A 65 3.54 1.41 8.75
N ARG A 66 3.41 0.43 7.86
CA ARG A 66 4.53 -0.29 7.24
C ARG A 66 4.41 -0.20 5.74
N TYR A 67 5.53 0.14 5.11
CA TYR A 67 5.66 0.25 3.66
C TYR A 67 6.32 -1.01 3.12
N HIS A 68 5.71 -1.57 2.08
CA HIS A 68 6.23 -2.74 1.38
C HIS A 68 6.35 -2.41 -0.10
N TYR A 69 7.54 -2.62 -0.67
CA TYR A 69 7.81 -2.36 -2.08
C TYR A 69 7.91 -3.68 -2.84
N PHE A 70 7.34 -3.73 -4.05
CA PHE A 70 7.32 -4.92 -4.88
C PHE A 70 7.25 -4.56 -6.36
N GLU A 71 7.63 -5.52 -7.21
CA GLU A 71 7.67 -5.38 -8.68
C GLU A 71 8.45 -4.15 -9.17
N PRO A 72 9.71 -3.95 -8.72
CA PRO A 72 10.54 -2.89 -9.26
C PRO A 72 10.84 -3.17 -10.74
N HIS A 73 10.61 -2.20 -11.61
CA HIS A 73 10.83 -2.33 -13.06
C HIS A 73 11.17 -1.00 -13.70
N TRP A 74 11.82 -1.08 -14.85
CA TRP A 74 12.09 0.07 -15.70
C TRP A 74 10.80 0.57 -16.36
N GLU A 75 10.46 1.86 -16.19
CA GLU A 75 9.34 2.49 -16.91
C GLU A 75 9.86 3.50 -17.93
N GLN A 76 9.87 3.09 -19.21
CA GLN A 76 10.43 3.88 -20.31
C GLN A 76 9.80 5.29 -20.42
N LYS A 77 8.48 5.41 -20.22
CA LYS A 77 7.77 6.70 -20.30
C LYS A 77 8.23 7.72 -19.26
N ARG A 78 8.63 7.25 -18.07
CA ARG A 78 9.12 8.11 -16.99
C ARG A 78 10.64 8.23 -16.99
N GLY A 79 11.34 7.32 -17.65
CA GLY A 79 12.78 7.28 -17.63
C GLY A 79 13.35 6.97 -16.24
N GLU A 80 12.61 6.23 -15.41
CA GLU A 80 13.05 5.84 -14.07
C GLU A 80 12.65 4.39 -13.73
N VAL A 81 13.30 3.82 -12.71
CA VAL A 81 12.83 2.57 -12.11
C VAL A 81 11.71 2.89 -11.13
N VAL A 82 10.54 2.32 -11.39
CA VAL A 82 9.35 2.45 -10.55
C VAL A 82 9.07 1.15 -9.83
N ALA A 83 8.49 1.22 -8.64
CA ALA A 83 8.00 0.07 -7.91
C ALA A 83 6.59 0.32 -7.41
N SER A 84 5.93 -0.75 -7.01
CA SER A 84 4.64 -0.68 -6.35
C SER A 84 4.82 -0.69 -4.84
N GLU A 85 4.19 0.26 -4.17
CA GLU A 85 4.17 0.39 -2.72
C GLU A 85 2.82 -0.06 -2.17
N ARG A 86 2.85 -0.88 -1.13
CA ARG A 86 1.69 -1.25 -0.31
C ARG A 86 1.90 -0.72 1.09
N VAL A 87 0.88 -0.03 1.62
CA VAL A 87 0.88 0.52 2.97
C VAL A 87 -0.05 -0.33 3.83
N THR A 88 0.49 -0.83 4.95
CA THR A 88 -0.27 -1.62 5.91
C THR A 88 -0.25 -0.98 7.30
N PHE A 89 -1.32 -1.18 8.06
CA PHE A 89 -1.47 -0.72 9.44
C PHE A 89 -1.91 -1.90 10.30
N TYR A 90 -1.01 -2.39 11.15
CA TYR A 90 -1.25 -3.57 12.02
C TYR A 90 -1.93 -4.76 11.30
N GLY A 91 -1.48 -5.06 10.08
CA GLY A 91 -2.02 -6.17 9.27
C GLY A 91 -3.23 -5.81 8.40
N LEU A 92 -3.78 -4.60 8.51
CA LEU A 92 -4.81 -4.10 7.60
C LEU A 92 -4.15 -3.37 6.43
N THR A 93 -4.55 -3.69 5.20
CA THR A 93 -4.07 -2.99 4.00
C THR A 93 -4.79 -1.64 3.86
N VAL A 94 -4.05 -0.55 4.05
CA VAL A 94 -4.55 0.83 3.92
C VAL A 94 -4.52 1.25 2.45
N LEU A 95 -3.35 1.08 1.81
CA LEU A 95 -3.17 1.30 0.37
C LEU A 95 -2.64 0.02 -0.26
N PRO A 96 -3.36 -0.59 -1.21
CA PRO A 96 -2.96 -1.85 -1.79
C PRO A 96 -1.78 -1.73 -2.76
N ARG A 97 -1.73 -0.61 -3.50
CA ARG A 97 -0.76 -0.36 -4.56
C ARG A 97 -0.68 1.14 -4.88
N ARG A 98 0.51 1.73 -4.75
CA ARG A 98 0.84 3.09 -5.19
C ARG A 98 2.16 3.05 -5.98
N PRO A 99 2.22 3.57 -7.21
CA PRO A 99 3.49 3.65 -7.94
C PRO A 99 4.41 4.67 -7.25
N VAL A 100 5.67 4.29 -7.04
CA VAL A 100 6.69 5.13 -6.42
C VAL A 100 8.00 5.06 -7.20
N SER A 101 8.75 6.16 -7.19
CA SER A 101 10.11 6.19 -7.74
C SER A 101 11.01 5.32 -6.86
N TYR A 102 11.44 4.18 -7.38
CA TYR A 102 12.17 3.16 -6.61
C TYR A 102 13.61 3.58 -6.34
N GLY A 103 14.17 4.46 -7.16
CA GLY A 103 15.53 5.00 -6.97
C GLY A 103 15.71 5.72 -5.63
N LYS A 104 14.65 6.32 -5.06
CA LYS A 104 14.70 6.95 -3.73
C LYS A 104 14.58 5.95 -2.58
N VAL A 105 14.04 4.76 -2.86
CA VAL A 105 13.77 3.72 -1.87
C VAL A 105 14.96 2.77 -1.76
N ALA A 106 15.43 2.24 -2.89
CA ALA A 106 16.54 1.30 -2.97
C ALA A 106 17.45 1.68 -4.15
N PRO A 107 18.36 2.66 -3.98
CA PRO A 107 19.18 3.18 -5.07
C PRO A 107 20.04 2.13 -5.77
N GLU A 108 20.59 1.18 -5.02
CA GLU A 108 21.48 0.13 -5.56
C GLU A 108 20.73 -0.84 -6.47
N GLU A 109 19.62 -1.40 -5.98
CA GLU A 109 18.78 -2.32 -6.76
C GLU A 109 18.17 -1.61 -7.98
N ALA A 110 17.70 -0.36 -7.80
CA ALA A 110 17.19 0.45 -8.90
C ALA A 110 18.25 0.65 -9.99
N ARG A 111 19.51 0.91 -9.61
CA ARG A 111 20.61 1.04 -10.58
C ARG A 111 20.85 -0.26 -11.35
N GLU A 112 20.81 -1.40 -10.68
CA GLU A 112 20.98 -2.70 -11.35
C GLU A 112 19.86 -2.98 -12.34
N ILE A 113 18.60 -2.72 -11.95
CA ILE A 113 17.43 -2.85 -12.83
C ILE A 113 17.56 -1.91 -14.03
N PHE A 114 17.95 -0.66 -13.80
CA PHE A 114 18.20 0.28 -14.87
C PHE A 114 19.24 -0.25 -15.86
N ILE A 115 20.42 -0.66 -15.39
CA ILE A 115 21.48 -1.15 -16.29
C ILE A 115 21.00 -2.37 -17.08
N ARG A 116 20.36 -3.34 -16.41
CA ARG A 116 19.92 -4.59 -17.05
C ARG A 116 18.74 -4.40 -17.99
N SER A 117 17.78 -3.56 -17.65
CA SER A 117 16.56 -3.40 -18.45
C SER A 117 16.70 -2.29 -19.49
N ALA A 118 17.27 -1.14 -19.12
CA ALA A 118 17.38 0.01 -20.02
C ALA A 118 18.51 -0.14 -21.04
N LEU A 119 19.70 -0.63 -20.62
CA LEU A 119 20.87 -0.68 -21.50
C LEU A 119 20.99 -1.98 -22.29
N VAL A 120 20.58 -3.12 -21.72
CA VAL A 120 20.70 -4.43 -22.40
C VAL A 120 19.52 -4.71 -23.33
N ALA A 121 18.31 -4.23 -23.02
CA ALA A 121 17.13 -4.48 -23.87
C ALA A 121 16.98 -3.47 -25.05
N GLN A 122 17.94 -2.56 -25.26
CA GLN A 122 17.84 -1.45 -26.23
C GLN A 122 16.56 -0.59 -26.08
N GLU A 123 15.89 -0.62 -24.92
CA GLU A 123 14.69 0.19 -24.64
C GLU A 123 15.01 1.65 -24.29
N TYR A 124 16.26 2.08 -24.48
CA TYR A 124 16.61 3.48 -24.52
C TYR A 124 17.06 3.87 -25.92
N ASP A 125 16.31 4.80 -26.53
CA ASP A 125 16.80 5.61 -27.65
C ASP A 125 17.81 6.63 -27.08
N LEU A 126 18.94 6.12 -26.57
CA LEU A 126 20.11 6.94 -26.32
C LEU A 126 20.66 7.28 -27.71
N LYS A 127 20.19 8.40 -28.28
CA LYS A 127 20.99 9.22 -29.20
C LYS A 127 22.17 9.81 -28.42
N ALA A 128 23.00 8.94 -27.90
CA ALA A 128 24.23 9.28 -27.21
C ALA A 128 25.36 8.92 -28.16
N ASP A 129 25.95 9.96 -28.75
CA ASP A 129 26.99 9.88 -29.78
C ASP A 129 28.21 9.03 -29.39
N PHE A 130 28.39 8.73 -28.10
CA PHE A 130 29.54 8.00 -27.58
C PHE A 130 29.54 6.49 -27.88
N LEU A 131 28.40 5.87 -28.26
CA LEU A 131 28.34 4.44 -28.60
C LEU A 131 28.87 4.13 -30.02
N SER A 132 29.21 5.15 -30.81
CA SER A 132 29.63 4.99 -32.21
C SER A 132 31.13 4.68 -32.42
N THR A 133 31.95 4.70 -31.37
CA THR A 133 33.41 4.58 -31.52
C THR A 133 33.99 3.36 -30.80
N THR A 134 33.60 2.15 -31.22
CA THR A 134 34.47 0.98 -31.07
C THR A 134 34.32 0.02 -32.24
N LYS A 135 34.86 0.40 -33.39
CA LYS A 135 35.41 -0.53 -34.38
C LYS A 135 36.80 -0.04 -34.77
N SER A 136 37.82 -0.75 -34.32
CA SER A 136 39.13 -0.86 -34.96
C SER A 136 39.43 -2.33 -35.09
#